data_AF-A0A4V3IFE4-F1
#
_entry.id   AF-A0A4V3IFE4-F1
#
_cell.length_a   1.000
_cell.length_b   1.000
_cell.length_c   1.000
_cell.angle_alpha   90.00
_cell.angle_beta   90.00
_cell.angle_gamma   90.00
#
_symmetry.space_group_name_H-M   'P 1'
#
loop_
_entity.id
_entity.type
_entity.pdbx_description
1 polymer ?
#
loop_
_entity_poly.entity_id
_entity_poly.type
_entity_poly.pdbx_seq_one_letter_code
_entity_poly.pdbx_strand_id
1 'polypeptide(L)'
;MAHRQRASDLEQAAAAELTCASCGRRVTWRVSWARDWANVKYCSDACRRHGIDDTDRELESTIARLLSMRAADASICPSDVARAVGGETWRELMEPVRRAARRMVAAGQLQVTQGSSVVDPSTAKGPIRLRRPR
;
A
#
# COMPACT_ATOMS: atom_id res chain seq x y z
N MET A 1 9.83 -16.80 -33.77
CA MET A 1 8.67 -16.81 -32.85
C MET A 1 9.10 -16.45 -31.41
N ALA A 2 10.10 -17.13 -30.81
CA ALA A 2 10.55 -16.86 -29.43
C ALA A 2 11.12 -15.45 -29.15
N HIS A 3 11.72 -14.80 -30.15
CA HIS A 3 12.30 -13.44 -30.00
C HIS A 3 11.23 -12.34 -29.87
N ARG A 4 10.02 -12.58 -30.37
CA ARG A 4 8.90 -11.64 -30.31
C ARG A 4 8.19 -11.69 -28.95
N GLN A 5 8.07 -12.89 -28.35
CA GLN A 5 7.57 -13.04 -26.98
C GLN A 5 8.46 -12.35 -25.95
N ARG A 6 9.79 -12.54 -26.02
CA ARG A 6 10.72 -11.88 -25.09
C ARG A 6 10.63 -10.35 -25.11
N ALA A 7 10.34 -9.75 -26.25
CA ALA A 7 10.19 -8.30 -26.37
C ALA A 7 8.88 -7.81 -25.72
N SER A 8 7.76 -8.52 -25.95
CA SER A 8 6.47 -8.15 -25.35
C SER A 8 6.46 -8.32 -23.83
N ASP A 9 7.16 -9.33 -23.30
CA ASP A 9 7.25 -9.58 -21.86
C ASP A 9 8.02 -8.46 -21.14
N LEU A 10 9.05 -7.90 -21.78
CA LEU A 10 9.82 -6.76 -21.27
C LEU A 10 9.00 -5.46 -21.30
N GLU A 11 8.20 -5.24 -22.34
CA GLU A 11 7.31 -4.08 -22.45
C GLU A 11 6.15 -4.14 -21.44
N GLN A 12 5.58 -5.32 -21.21
CA GLN A 12 4.52 -5.54 -20.22
C GLN A 12 5.03 -5.44 -18.78
N ALA A 13 6.23 -5.95 -18.50
CA ALA A 13 6.88 -5.75 -17.20
C ALA A 13 7.20 -4.27 -16.94
N ALA A 14 7.68 -3.53 -17.96
CA ALA A 14 7.92 -2.09 -17.86
C ALA A 14 6.63 -1.27 -17.63
N ALA A 15 5.49 -1.75 -18.12
CA ALA A 15 4.18 -1.13 -17.96
C ALA A 15 3.49 -1.47 -16.61
N ALA A 16 3.95 -2.50 -15.89
CA ALA A 16 3.35 -2.89 -14.63
C ALA A 16 3.65 -1.85 -13.54
N GLU A 17 2.61 -1.28 -12.93
CA GLU A 17 2.73 -0.46 -11.72
C GLU A 17 3.20 -1.34 -10.56
N LEU A 18 4.52 -1.45 -10.37
CA LEU A 18 5.10 -2.18 -9.26
C LEU A 18 4.80 -1.48 -7.94
N THR A 19 4.40 -2.26 -6.94
CA THR A 19 4.20 -1.76 -5.59
C THR A 19 5.24 -2.35 -4.64
N CYS A 20 5.81 -1.51 -3.78
CA CYS A 20 6.80 -1.93 -2.79
C CYS A 20 6.16 -2.90 -1.79
N ALA A 21 6.68 -4.13 -1.73
CA ALA A 21 6.19 -5.17 -0.84
C ALA A 21 6.24 -4.78 0.65
N SER A 22 7.13 -3.87 1.06
CA SER A 22 7.24 -3.44 2.47
C SER A 22 6.33 -2.26 2.83
N CYS A 23 6.33 -1.18 2.04
CA CYS A 23 5.60 0.04 2.39
C CYS A 23 4.32 0.29 1.57
N GLY A 24 4.05 -0.54 0.56
CA GLY A 24 2.89 -0.41 -0.31
C GLY A 24 2.92 0.78 -1.26
N ARG A 25 3.98 1.60 -1.28
CA ARG A 25 4.10 2.72 -2.24
C ARG A 25 4.34 2.19 -3.64
N ARG A 26 3.79 2.89 -4.63
CA ARG A 26 4.18 2.73 -6.04
C ARG A 26 5.69 2.90 -6.17
N VAL A 27 6.34 1.91 -6.78
CA VAL A 27 7.75 1.96 -7.11
C VAL A 27 7.88 2.85 -8.34
N THR A 28 8.67 3.92 -8.23
CA THR A 28 9.00 4.78 -9.37
C THR A 28 10.24 4.24 -10.07
N TRP A 29 10.27 4.33 -11.39
CA TRP A 29 11.39 3.88 -12.20
C TRP A 29 12.71 4.53 -11.78
N ARG A 30 13.81 3.77 -11.85
CA ARG A 30 15.18 4.25 -11.65
C ARG A 30 16.11 3.60 -12.67
N VAL A 31 17.08 4.36 -13.17
CA VAL A 31 18.10 3.89 -14.13
C VAL A 31 18.77 2.59 -13.65
N SER A 32 19.08 2.50 -12.35
CA SER A 32 19.72 1.33 -11.74
C SER A 32 18.90 0.03 -11.84
N TRP A 33 17.62 0.13 -12.16
CA TRP A 33 16.70 -1.00 -12.24
C TRP A 33 16.32 -1.38 -13.67
N ALA A 34 16.86 -0.69 -14.68
CA ALA A 34 16.48 -0.89 -16.09
C ALA A 34 16.61 -2.34 -16.57
N ARG A 35 17.58 -3.09 -16.04
CA ARG A 35 17.84 -4.49 -16.45
C ARG A 35 16.99 -5.53 -15.74
N ASP A 36 16.36 -5.18 -14.62
CA ASP A 36 15.72 -6.15 -13.72
C ASP A 36 14.40 -5.64 -13.13
N TRP A 37 13.71 -4.74 -13.85
CA TRP A 37 12.49 -4.08 -13.36
C TRP A 37 11.42 -5.09 -12.95
N ALA A 38 11.23 -6.18 -13.72
CA ALA A 38 10.27 -7.23 -13.43
C ALA A 38 10.45 -7.88 -12.04
N ASN A 39 11.67 -7.88 -11.48
CA ASN A 39 11.96 -8.48 -10.19
C ASN A 39 12.09 -7.46 -9.05
N VAL A 40 11.86 -6.17 -9.30
CA VAL A 40 11.93 -5.13 -8.25
C VAL A 40 10.75 -5.30 -7.27
N LYS A 41 11.09 -5.65 -6.03
CA LYS A 41 10.11 -5.84 -4.94
C LYS A 41 10.02 -4.66 -3.96
N TYR A 42 11.06 -3.83 -3.87
CA TYR A 42 11.17 -2.78 -2.85
C TYR A 42 11.60 -1.45 -3.44
N CYS A 43 11.03 -0.35 -2.95
CA CYS A 43 11.37 1.01 -3.41
C CYS A 43 12.73 1.53 -2.88
N SER A 44 13.32 0.86 -1.89
CA SER A 44 14.61 1.24 -1.29
C SER A 44 15.20 0.10 -0.45
N ASP A 45 16.50 0.19 -0.14
CA ASP A 45 17.17 -0.75 0.76
C ASP A 45 16.65 -0.68 2.20
N ALA A 46 16.13 0.48 2.63
CA ALA A 46 15.45 0.60 3.92
C ALA A 46 14.18 -0.26 3.97
N CYS A 47 13.36 -0.20 2.91
CA CYS A 47 12.18 -1.06 2.78
C CYS A 47 12.55 -2.55 2.63
N ARG A 48 13.65 -2.85 1.93
CA ARG A 48 14.16 -4.22 1.83
C ARG A 48 14.56 -4.78 3.20
N ARG A 49 15.30 -3.99 3.99
CA ARG A 49 15.74 -4.40 5.34
C ARG A 49 14.60 -4.47 6.35
N HIS A 50 13.62 -3.58 6.24
CA HIS A 50 12.53 -3.52 7.20
C HIS A 50 11.46 -4.60 6.94
N GLY A 51 11.08 -4.87 5.68
CA GLY A 51 10.11 -5.93 5.38
C GLY A 51 8.68 -5.63 5.84
N ILE A 52 7.93 -6.69 6.16
CA ILE A 52 6.61 -6.67 6.83
C ILE A 52 6.79 -7.46 8.12
N ASP A 53 6.43 -6.86 9.26
CA ASP A 53 6.47 -7.50 10.57
C ASP A 53 5.06 -7.85 11.10
N ASP A 54 4.97 -8.32 12.35
CA ASP A 54 3.69 -8.69 12.96
C ASP A 54 2.80 -7.47 13.23
N THR A 55 3.39 -6.31 13.52
CA THR A 55 2.65 -5.06 13.70
C THR A 55 1.98 -4.66 12.39
N ASP A 56 2.69 -4.75 11.27
CA ASP A 56 2.14 -4.49 9.94
C ASP A 56 0.93 -5.39 9.63
N ARG A 57 0.99 -6.68 9.99
CA ARG A 57 -0.11 -7.64 9.78
C ARG A 57 -1.29 -7.36 10.70
N GLU A 58 -1.02 -7.02 11.96
CA GLU A 58 -2.05 -6.64 12.92
C GLU A 58 -2.81 -5.39 12.47
N LEU A 59 -2.10 -4.39 11.92
CA LEU A 59 -2.71 -3.18 11.38
C LEU A 59 -3.62 -3.48 10.18
N GLU A 60 -3.22 -4.36 9.26
CA GLU A 60 -4.08 -4.78 8.15
C GLU A 60 -5.35 -5.49 8.64
N SER A 61 -5.20 -6.43 9.58
CA SER A 61 -6.33 -7.13 10.19
C SER A 61 -7.29 -6.18 10.92
N THR A 62 -6.74 -5.16 11.58
CA THR A 62 -7.50 -4.14 12.31
C THR A 62 -8.25 -3.22 11.36
N ILE A 63 -7.64 -2.81 10.24
CA ILE A 63 -8.35 -2.06 9.19
C ILE A 63 -9.56 -2.85 8.70
N ALA A 64 -9.35 -4.12 8.34
CA ALA A 64 -10.42 -4.98 7.84
C ALA A 64 -11.55 -5.15 8.87
N ARG A 65 -11.20 -5.43 10.13
CA ARG A 65 -12.15 -5.59 11.25
C ARG A 65 -12.95 -4.32 11.53
N LEU A 66 -12.29 -3.16 11.60
CA LEU A 66 -12.99 -1.89 11.89
C LEU A 66 -13.96 -1.51 10.77
N LEU A 67 -13.63 -1.82 9.51
CA LEU A 67 -14.51 -1.59 8.38
C LEU A 67 -15.66 -2.60 8.31
N SER A 68 -15.43 -3.88 8.67
CA SER A 68 -16.48 -4.90 8.67
C SER A 68 -17.57 -4.64 9.70
N MET A 69 -17.22 -3.98 10.81
CA MET A 69 -18.17 -3.58 11.87
C MET A 69 -19.03 -2.35 11.51
N ARG A 70 -18.78 -1.70 10.37
CA ARG A 70 -19.50 -0.49 9.95
C ARG A 70 -20.38 -0.75 8.72
N ALA A 71 -21.24 0.21 8.40
CA ALA A 71 -22.04 0.20 7.17
C ALA A 71 -21.15 0.08 5.91
N ALA A 72 -21.73 -0.42 4.82
CA ALA A 72 -21.03 -0.70 3.55
C ALA A 72 -20.24 0.50 3.00
N ASP A 73 -20.84 1.68 3.10
CA ASP A 73 -20.34 2.96 2.58
C ASP A 73 -19.53 3.77 3.61
N ALA A 74 -19.45 3.30 4.85
CA ALA A 74 -18.72 3.97 5.91
C ALA A 74 -17.20 3.96 5.68
N SER A 75 -16.53 4.90 6.34
CA SER A 75 -15.07 5.00 6.34
C SER A 75 -14.52 5.15 7.75
N ILE A 76 -13.23 4.87 7.91
CA ILE A 76 -12.41 5.16 9.10
C ILE A 76 -11.25 6.08 8.72
N CYS A 77 -10.56 6.66 9.69
CA CYS A 77 -9.28 7.35 9.45
C CYS A 77 -8.10 6.55 10.03
N PRO A 78 -6.85 6.88 9.66
CA PRO A 78 -5.68 6.19 10.18
C PRO A 78 -5.58 6.19 11.72
N SER A 79 -6.03 7.26 12.39
CA SER A 79 -5.99 7.31 13.85
C SER A 79 -6.96 6.36 14.53
N ASP A 80 -8.07 5.98 13.88
CA ASP A 80 -8.98 4.96 14.43
C ASP A 80 -8.26 3.61 14.54
N VAL A 81 -7.51 3.25 13.50
CA VAL A 81 -6.72 2.01 13.43
C VAL A 81 -5.56 2.06 14.43
N ALA A 82 -4.79 3.14 14.42
CA ALA A 82 -3.64 3.26 15.30
C ALA A 82 -4.02 3.25 16.77
N ARG A 83 -5.13 3.90 17.17
CA ARG A 83 -5.61 3.88 18.55
C ARG A 83 -6.08 2.49 18.98
N ALA A 84 -6.64 1.72 18.05
CA ALA A 84 -7.07 0.36 18.33
C ALA A 84 -5.91 -0.61 18.57
N VAL A 85 -4.72 -0.36 17.99
CA VAL A 85 -3.53 -1.20 18.15
C VAL A 85 -2.54 -0.65 19.18
N GLY A 86 -2.21 0.64 19.11
CA GLY A 86 -1.08 1.23 19.83
C GLY A 86 -1.41 1.90 21.17
N GLY A 87 -2.65 1.85 21.66
CA GLY A 87 -3.00 2.40 22.98
C GLY A 87 -2.50 3.84 23.20
N GLU A 88 -1.64 4.06 24.20
CA GLU A 88 -1.05 5.38 24.53
C GLU A 88 0.00 5.86 23.50
N THR A 89 0.71 4.94 22.84
CA THR A 89 1.77 5.24 21.85
C THR A 89 1.27 5.26 20.40
N TRP A 90 -0.06 5.25 20.20
CA TRP A 90 -0.69 5.16 18.87
C TRP A 90 -0.17 6.13 17.81
N ARG A 91 0.37 7.30 18.21
CA ARG A 91 0.91 8.28 17.27
C ARG A 91 2.08 7.74 16.45
N GLU A 92 2.88 6.84 17.03
CA GLU A 92 4.01 6.19 16.34
C GLU A 92 3.53 5.26 15.21
N LEU A 93 2.29 4.77 15.30
CA LEU A 93 1.68 3.89 14.30
C LEU A 93 1.07 4.64 13.11
N MET A 94 1.14 5.97 13.04
CA MET A 94 0.55 6.72 11.92
C MET A 94 1.12 6.33 10.55
N GLU A 95 2.45 6.29 10.41
CA GLU A 95 3.08 5.88 9.16
C GLU A 95 2.94 4.36 8.92
N PRO A 96 3.11 3.48 9.92
CA PRO A 96 2.74 2.06 9.80
C PRO A 96 1.32 1.82 9.28
N VAL A 97 0.30 2.53 9.79
CA VAL A 97 -1.08 2.42 9.30
C VAL A 97 -1.17 2.84 7.83
N ARG A 98 -0.49 3.91 7.42
CA ARG A 98 -0.46 4.32 6.00
C ARG A 98 0.20 3.27 5.12
N ARG A 99 1.24 2.61 5.60
CA ARG A 99 1.90 1.49 4.89
C ARG A 99 0.96 0.30 4.73
N ALA A 100 0.27 -0.10 5.79
CA ALA A 100 -0.77 -1.13 5.74
C ALA A 100 -1.88 -0.77 4.74
N ALA A 101 -2.43 0.44 4.83
CA ALA A 101 -3.45 0.92 3.91
C ALA A 101 -2.99 0.89 2.45
N ARG A 102 -1.75 1.29 2.16
CA ARG A 102 -1.16 1.22 0.83
C ARG A 102 -1.08 -0.20 0.29
N ARG A 103 -0.63 -1.16 1.11
CA ARG A 103 -0.57 -2.58 0.73
C ARG A 103 -1.96 -3.14 0.45
N MET A 104 -2.95 -2.82 1.30
CA MET A 104 -4.33 -3.24 1.09
C MET A 104 -4.98 -2.61 -0.16
N VAL A 105 -4.64 -1.36 -0.50
CA VAL A 105 -5.06 -0.74 -1.77
C VAL A 105 -4.46 -1.49 -2.96
N ALA A 106 -3.16 -1.78 -2.92
CA ALA A 106 -2.49 -2.53 -3.98
C ALA A 106 -3.04 -3.96 -4.14
N ALA A 107 -3.54 -4.57 -3.05
CA ALA A 107 -4.23 -5.85 -3.07
C ALA A 107 -5.71 -5.75 -3.50
N GLY A 108 -6.23 -4.55 -3.79
CA GLY A 108 -7.63 -4.33 -4.17
C GLY A 108 -8.63 -4.50 -3.02
N GLN A 109 -8.15 -4.53 -1.76
CA GLN A 109 -8.97 -4.76 -0.55
C GLN A 109 -9.44 -3.46 0.11
N LEU A 110 -8.90 -2.32 -0.30
CA LEU A 110 -9.16 -1.03 0.32
C LEU A 110 -9.19 0.08 -0.74
N GLN A 111 -9.98 1.12 -0.49
CA GLN A 111 -9.89 2.41 -1.17
C GLN A 111 -9.51 3.50 -0.16
N VAL A 112 -8.66 4.43 -0.60
CA VAL A 112 -8.30 5.62 0.16
C VAL A 112 -8.93 6.84 -0.50
N THR A 113 -9.57 7.70 0.30
CA THR A 113 -10.21 8.92 -0.18
C THR A 113 -9.76 10.17 0.57
N GLN A 114 -9.87 11.31 -0.10
CA GLN A 114 -9.83 12.65 0.50
C GLN A 114 -11.09 13.40 0.05
N GLY A 115 -11.95 13.75 1.01
CA GLY A 115 -13.32 14.16 0.68
C GLY A 115 -14.06 13.04 -0.06
N SER A 116 -14.67 13.38 -1.19
CA SER A 116 -15.39 12.45 -2.06
C SER A 116 -14.50 11.68 -3.05
N SER A 117 -13.26 12.12 -3.25
CA SER A 117 -12.38 11.59 -4.30
C SER A 117 -11.52 10.43 -3.81
N VAL A 118 -11.44 9.36 -4.60
CA VAL A 118 -10.43 8.30 -4.44
C VAL A 118 -9.06 8.87 -4.82
N VAL A 119 -8.05 8.64 -3.99
CA VAL A 119 -6.69 9.17 -4.19
C VAL A 119 -5.64 8.07 -4.08
N ASP A 120 -4.49 8.27 -4.73
CA ASP A 120 -3.33 7.39 -4.56
C ASP A 120 -2.69 7.60 -3.18
N PRO A 121 -2.67 6.58 -2.30
CA PRO A 121 -2.08 6.69 -0.97
C PRO A 121 -0.54 6.82 -0.97
N SER A 122 0.14 6.60 -2.10
CA SER A 122 1.58 6.84 -2.26
C SER A 122 1.93 8.33 -2.28
N THR A 123 0.99 9.17 -2.72
CA THR A 123 1.19 10.61 -2.94
C THR A 123 0.28 11.49 -2.06
N ALA A 124 -0.82 10.93 -1.54
CA ALA A 124 -1.76 11.66 -0.69
C ALA A 124 -1.11 12.23 0.58
N LYS A 125 -1.26 13.54 0.78
CA LYS A 125 -0.78 14.29 1.96
C LYS A 125 -1.95 14.69 2.85
N GLY A 126 -1.73 14.75 4.16
CA GLY A 126 -2.74 15.18 5.12
C GLY A 126 -3.81 14.11 5.41
N PRO A 127 -4.97 14.50 5.98
CA PRO A 127 -6.01 13.57 6.39
C PRO A 127 -6.54 12.73 5.23
N ILE A 128 -6.65 11.42 5.45
CA ILE A 128 -7.20 10.45 4.50
C ILE A 128 -8.30 9.64 5.19
N ARG A 129 -9.20 9.08 4.39
CA ARG A 129 -10.22 8.12 4.82
C ARG A 129 -9.95 6.77 4.18
N LEU A 130 -10.17 5.71 4.92
CA LEU A 130 -10.06 4.32 4.48
C LEU A 130 -11.48 3.75 4.39
N ARG A 131 -11.82 3.11 3.27
CA ARG A 131 -13.13 2.47 3.06
C ARG A 131 -13.00 1.19 2.25
N ARG A 132 -14.02 0.34 2.31
CA ARG A 132 -14.12 -0.84 1.44
C ARG A 132 -14.23 -0.42 -0.03
N PRO A 133 -13.66 -1.18 -0.96
CA PRO A 133 -13.94 -1.04 -2.39
C PRO A 133 -15.44 -1.11 -2.66
N ARG A 134 -15.91 -0.36 -3.65
CA ARG A 134 -17.28 -0.40 -4.16
C ARG A 134 -17.37 -1.31 -5.37
#